data_AF-A0A952HLW6-F1
#
_entry.id   AF-A0A952HLW6-F1
#
_cell.length_a   1.000
_cell.length_b   1.000
_cell.length_c   1.000
_cell.angle_alpha   90.00
_cell.angle_beta   90.00
_cell.angle_gamma   90.00
#
_symmetry.space_group_name_H-M   'P 1'
#
loop_
_entity.id
_entity.type
_entity.pdbx_description
1 polymer ?
#
loop_
_entity_poly.entity_id
_entity_poly.type
_entity_poly.pdbx_seq_one_letter_code
_entity_poly.pdbx_strand_id
1 'polypeptide(L)' 'MKVLETFEVDFKEVSFLCKCGEENNAVILVINGYGFDDVRCEKCGRRVMVEYNDDLVSVKS' A
#
# COMPACT_ATOMS: atom_id res chain seq x y z
N MET A 1 -0.26 -35.53 -1.96
CA MET A 1 -0.03 -34.24 -2.63
C MET A 1 0.65 -33.31 -1.65
N LYS A 2 1.84 -32.80 -1.96
CA LYS A 2 2.38 -31.64 -1.22
C LYS A 2 1.67 -30.41 -1.78
N VAL A 3 0.89 -29.73 -0.96
CA VAL A 3 0.40 -28.39 -1.30
C VAL A 3 1.63 -27.50 -1.29
N LEU A 4 2.08 -27.11 -2.48
CA LEU A 4 2.99 -25.98 -2.65
C LEU A 4 2.20 -24.73 -2.25
N GLU A 5 2.85 -23.85 -1.49
CA GLU A 5 2.33 -22.64 -0.82
C GLU A 5 1.02 -22.06 -1.41
N THR A 6 0.04 -21.81 -0.55
CA THR A 6 -1.19 -21.12 -0.93
C THR A 6 -0.83 -19.71 -1.40
N PHE A 7 -1.17 -19.38 -2.64
CA PHE A 7 -0.96 -18.05 -3.20
C PHE A 7 -2.18 -17.19 -2.88
N GLU A 8 -2.01 -16.20 -2.02
CA GLU A 8 -3.07 -15.28 -1.59
C GLU A 8 -2.88 -13.95 -2.32
N VAL A 9 -3.93 -13.48 -2.99
CA VAL A 9 -3.92 -12.22 -3.75
C VAL A 9 -5.16 -11.42 -3.37
N ASP A 10 -4.94 -10.22 -2.84
CA ASP A 10 -5.98 -9.31 -2.38
C ASP A 10 -5.74 -7.89 -2.91
N PHE A 11 -6.81 -7.10 -2.98
CA PHE A 11 -6.72 -5.64 -3.11
C PHE A 11 -7.08 -5.00 -1.78
N LYS A 12 -6.19 -4.20 -1.21
CA LYS A 12 -6.40 -3.51 0.07
C LYS A 12 -6.49 -2.01 -0.16
N GLU A 13 -7.55 -1.39 0.36
CA GLU A 13 -7.63 0.06 0.46
C GLU A 13 -6.91 0.50 1.75
N VAL A 14 -5.96 1.43 1.60
CA VAL A 14 -5.16 1.97 2.72
C VAL A 14 -5.24 3.49 2.73
N SER A 15 -5.38 4.06 3.93
CA SER A 15 -5.31 5.50 4.16
C SER A 15 -3.94 5.88 4.70
N PHE A 16 -3.37 6.98 4.21
CA PHE A 16 -2.06 7.45 4.63
C PHE A 16 -1.97 8.98 4.67
N LEU A 17 -1.15 9.50 5.57
CA LEU A 17 -0.91 10.94 5.71
C LEU A 17 0.31 11.35 4.89
N CYS A 18 0.13 12.24 3.91
CA CYS A 18 1.24 12.86 3.20
C CYS A 18 1.99 13.85 4.12
N LYS A 19 3.29 14.07 3.88
CA LYS A 19 4.10 15.09 4.58
C LYS A 19 3.52 16.52 4.51
N CYS A 20 2.63 16.83 3.55
CA CYS A 20 1.93 18.12 3.50
C CYS A 20 0.74 18.23 4.46
N GLY A 21 0.44 17.16 5.22
CA GLY A 21 -0.70 17.08 6.13
C GLY A 21 -2.02 16.67 5.47
N GLU A 22 -2.02 16.25 4.21
CA GLU A 22 -3.22 15.77 3.54
C GLU A 22 -3.37 14.26 3.73
N GLU A 23 -4.58 13.81 4.08
CA GLU A 23 -4.94 12.40 4.12
C GLU A 23 -5.28 11.91 2.71
N ASN A 24 -4.72 10.78 2.32
CA ASN A 24 -4.88 10.21 0.97
C ASN A 24 -5.24 8.73 1.11
N ASN A 25 -5.93 8.20 0.11
CA ASN A 25 -6.25 6.76 0.03
C ASN A 25 -5.55 6.14 -1.19
N ALA A 26 -5.16 4.88 -1.07
CA ALA A 26 -4.57 4.10 -2.16
C ALA A 26 -5.14 2.68 -2.14
N VAL A 27 -5.26 2.06 -3.32
CA VAL A 27 -5.61 0.65 -3.46
C VAL A 27 -4.35 -0.11 -3.84
N ILE A 28 -3.89 -0.99 -2.95
CA ILE A 28 -2.65 -1.75 -3.11
C ILE A 28 -3.00 -3.20 -3.45
N LEU A 29 -2.36 -3.75 -4.49
CA LEU A 29 -2.33 -5.18 -4.74
C LEU A 29 -1.40 -5.84 -3.72
N VAL A 30 -1.95 -6.72 -2.90
CA VAL A 30 -1.24 -7.46 -1.86
C VAL A 30 -1.13 -8.92 -2.27
N ILE A 31 0.10 -9.44 -2.27
CA ILE A 31 0.41 -10.82 -2.57
C ILE A 31 1.10 -11.42 -1.35
N ASN A 32 0.51 -12.46 -0.77
CA ASN A 32 1.02 -13.11 0.44
C ASN A 32 1.35 -12.11 1.56
N GLY A 33 0.42 -11.20 1.86
CA GLY A 33 0.56 -10.21 2.94
C GLY A 33 1.38 -8.95 2.60
N TYR A 34 2.05 -8.92 1.44
CA TYR A 34 2.89 -7.79 1.03
C TYR A 34 2.43 -7.09 -0.24
N GLY A 35 2.45 -5.77 -0.26
CA GLY A 35 2.16 -4.97 -1.46
C GLY A 35 2.72 -3.55 -1.35
N PHE A 36 2.92 -2.89 -2.49
CA PHE A 36 3.30 -1.48 -2.52
C PHE A 36 2.73 -0.76 -3.74
N ASP A 37 2.62 0.55 -3.65
CA ASP A 37 2.24 1.42 -4.77
C ASP A 37 2.95 2.79 -4.68
N ASP A 38 3.16 3.44 -5.83
CA ASP A 38 3.68 4.81 -5.94
C ASP A 38 2.53 5.74 -6.32
N VAL A 39 2.06 6.50 -5.33
CA VAL A 39 0.89 7.36 -5.46
C VAL A 39 1.29 8.83 -5.40
N ARG A 40 0.59 9.66 -6.18
CA ARG A 40 0.74 11.11 -6.11
C ARG A 40 -0.28 11.69 -5.16
N CYS A 41 0.18 12.47 -4.18
CA CYS A 41 -0.70 13.23 -3.31
C CYS A 41 -1.52 14.24 -4.12
N GLU A 42 -2.84 14.22 -3.98
CA GLU A 42 -3.75 15.05 -4.78
C GLU A 42 -3.55 16.56 -4.53
N LYS A 43 -3.14 16.93 -3.31
CA LYS A 43 -2.97 18.32 -2.90
C LYS A 43 -1.63 18.93 -3.30
N CYS A 44 -0.52 18.24 -3.01
CA CYS A 44 0.82 18.79 -3.20
C CYS A 44 1.57 18.20 -4.40
N GLY A 45 1.02 17.17 -5.06
CA GLY A 45 1.61 16.51 -6.22
C GLY A 45 2.87 15.70 -5.93
N ARG A 46 3.31 15.61 -4.67
CA ARG A 46 4.46 14.78 -4.28
C ARG A 46 4.15 13.31 -4.52
N ARG A 47 5.15 12.58 -5.01
CA ARG A 47 5.12 11.12 -5.05
C ARG A 47 5.39 10.57 -3.65
N VAL A 48 4.64 9.55 -3.31
CA VAL A 48 4.69 8.88 -2.02
C VAL A 48 4.60 7.39 -2.31
N MET A 49 5.58 6.63 -1.84
CA MET A 49 5.52 5.19 -1.88
C MET A 49 4.79 4.71 -0.62
N VAL A 50 3.71 3.96 -0.83
CA VAL A 50 2.92 3.35 0.24
C VAL A 50 3.14 1.85 0.18
N GLU A 51 3.48 1.26 1.32
CA GLU A 51 3.80 -0.15 1.45
C GLU A 51 2.89 -0.76 2.52
N TYR A 52 2.24 -1.87 2.17
CA TYR A 52 1.43 -2.71 3.06
C TYR A 52 2.20 -3.99 3.36
N ASN A 53 2.30 -4.33 4.64
CA ASN A 53 2.96 -5.54 5.12
C ASN A 53 2.19 -6.08 6.33
N ASP A 54 1.39 -7.13 6.13
CA ASP A 54 0.62 -7.82 7.18
C ASP A 54 -0.12 -6.84 8.12
N ASP A 55 -1.02 -6.01 7.55
CA ASP A 55 -1.79 -4.96 8.24
C ASP A 55 -1.01 -3.71 8.69
N LEU A 56 0.31 -3.65 8.46
CA LEU A 56 1.10 -2.45 8.69
C LEU A 56 1.22 -1.64 7.41
N VAL A 57 0.81 -0.38 7.47
CA VAL A 57 1.00 0.60 6.39
C VAL A 57 2.20 1.48 6.70
N SER A 58 3.14 1.56 5.77
CA SER A 58 4.29 2.45 5.87
C SER A 58 4.37 3.40 4.67
N VAL A 59 4.86 4.61 4.92
CA VAL A 59 4.86 5.70 3.95
C VAL A 59 6.29 6.21 3.78
N LYS A 60 6.81 6.11 2.56
CA LYS A 60 8.15 6.59 2.18
C LYS A 60 7.98 7.75 1.20
N SER A 61 8.48 8.92 1.56
CA SER A 61 8.33 10.19 0.79
C SER A 61 9.56 11.06 0.86
#